data_AF-A0A1V9FLB8-F1
#
_entry.id   AF-A0A1V9FLB8-F1
#
_cell.length_a   1.000
_cell.length_b   1.000
_cell.length_c   1.000
_cell.angle_alpha   90.00
_cell.angle_beta   90.00
_cell.angle_gamma   90.00
#
_symmetry.space_group_name_H-M   'P 1'
#
loop_
_entity.id
_entity.type
_entity.pdbx_description
1 polymer ?
#
loop_
_entity_poly.entity_id
_entity_poly.type
_entity_poly.pdbx_seq_one_letter_code
_entity_poly.pdbx_strand_id
1 'polypeptide(L)'
;MKNTVKSTLIVIIILTALFVVACKHEIPVTGKDQNNNDTCGITDITYSGAVAPLMSTYCTRCHGATSPRGGVNLTSYDGVKAIALNGKLLGCIKKETGFKPMPPGTTKIPDCQILQIEKWVGAGSLNN
;
A
#
# COMPACT_ATOMS: atom_id res chain seq x y z
N MET A 1 -59.19 -5.41 -4.45
CA MET A 1 -58.07 -4.85 -5.24
C MET A 1 -57.53 -3.61 -4.54
N LYS A 2 -56.23 -3.32 -4.69
CA LYS A 2 -55.51 -2.06 -4.38
C LYS A 2 -54.64 -2.07 -3.11
N ASN A 3 -53.64 -2.95 -3.12
CA ASN A 3 -52.21 -2.64 -3.32
C ASN A 3 -51.51 -1.56 -2.44
N THR A 4 -52.13 -1.01 -1.40
CA THR A 4 -51.54 0.14 -0.66
C THR A 4 -50.39 -0.23 0.28
N VAL A 5 -50.35 -1.45 0.82
CA VAL A 5 -49.28 -1.89 1.74
C VAL A 5 -47.93 -2.14 1.04
N LYS A 6 -47.92 -2.47 -0.25
CA LYS A 6 -46.66 -2.68 -1.01
C LYS A 6 -45.97 -1.36 -1.35
N SER A 7 -46.73 -0.30 -1.64
CA SER A 7 -46.17 1.01 -1.96
C SER A 7 -45.50 1.68 -0.76
N THR A 8 -46.05 1.57 0.45
CA THR A 8 -45.45 2.17 1.65
C THR A 8 -44.15 1.45 2.05
N LEU A 9 -44.07 0.12 1.86
CA LEU A 9 -42.88 -0.67 2.18
C LEU A 9 -41.70 -0.34 1.23
N ILE A 10 -41.99 -0.12 -0.05
CA ILE A 10 -40.96 0.19 -1.07
C ILE A 10 -40.38 1.60 -0.84
N VAL A 11 -41.19 2.56 -0.42
CA VAL A 11 -40.73 3.95 -0.14
C VAL A 11 -39.80 4.00 1.07
N ILE A 12 -40.01 3.17 2.10
CA ILE A 12 -39.14 3.10 3.28
C ILE A 12 -37.77 2.48 2.95
N ILE A 13 -37.74 1.46 2.09
CA ILE A 13 -36.49 0.80 1.64
C ILE A 13 -35.62 1.75 0.81
N ILE A 14 -36.23 2.60 -0.02
CA ILE A 14 -35.52 3.60 -0.83
C ILE A 14 -34.97 4.75 0.05
N LEU A 15 -35.68 5.13 1.12
CA LEU A 15 -35.23 6.20 2.01
C LEU A 15 -34.06 5.78 2.93
N THR A 16 -33.95 4.50 3.27
CA THR A 16 -32.80 3.94 4.01
C THR A 16 -31.57 3.68 3.13
N ALA A 17 -31.73 3.61 1.80
CA ALA A 17 -30.63 3.40 0.86
C ALA A 17 -29.75 4.65 0.64
N LEU A 18 -30.16 5.82 1.15
CA LEU A 18 -29.39 7.07 1.09
C LEU A 18 -28.36 7.26 2.23
N PHE A 19 -28.21 6.30 3.15
CA PHE A 19 -27.30 6.41 4.30
C PHE A 19 -25.95 5.69 4.17
N VAL A 20 -25.63 5.09 3.02
CA VAL A 20 -24.32 4.47 2.76
C VAL A 20 -23.56 5.12 1.60
N VAL A 21 -23.78 6.43 1.39
CA VAL A 21 -22.79 7.22 0.68
C VAL A 21 -21.57 7.33 1.58
N ALA A 22 -20.60 6.50 1.23
CA ALA A 22 -19.31 6.32 1.83
C ALA A 22 -18.74 7.59 2.45
N CYS A 23 -18.30 7.47 3.71
CA CYS A 23 -17.14 8.21 4.16
C CYS A 23 -16.03 7.93 3.15
N LYS A 24 -15.81 8.83 2.19
CA LYS A 24 -14.47 9.04 1.68
C LYS A 24 -13.67 9.54 2.87
N HIS A 25 -13.13 8.62 3.65
CA HIS A 25 -12.00 8.94 4.50
C HIS A 25 -10.81 9.05 3.56
N GLU A 26 -10.74 10.18 2.87
CA GLU A 26 -9.49 10.67 2.33
C GLU A 26 -8.63 10.90 3.56
N ILE A 27 -7.56 10.12 3.75
CA ILE A 27 -6.53 10.53 4.70
C ILE A 27 -5.98 11.84 4.11
N PRO A 28 -6.19 13.01 4.75
CA PRO A 28 -5.49 14.20 4.33
C PRO A 28 -4.01 13.87 4.47
N VAL A 29 -3.27 13.87 3.36
CA VAL A 29 -1.82 13.67 3.37
C VAL A 29 -1.22 14.90 4.03
N THR A 30 -1.29 14.98 5.36
CA THR A 30 -0.59 15.97 6.17
C THR A 30 0.87 15.54 6.28
N GLY A 31 1.51 15.45 5.12
CA GLY A 31 2.91 15.14 4.94
C GLY A 31 3.36 16.01 3.79
N LYS A 32 3.79 17.22 4.11
CA LYS A 32 4.43 18.14 3.18
C LYS A 32 5.78 17.53 2.77
N ASP A 33 5.81 16.58 1.84
CA ASP A 33 7.01 16.29 1.06
C ASP A 33 7.01 17.18 -0.17
N GLN A 34 7.59 18.37 0.00
CA GLN A 34 7.85 19.28 -1.10
C GLN A 34 9.02 18.73 -1.92
N ASN A 35 8.78 17.67 -2.68
CA ASN A 35 9.61 17.25 -3.79
C ASN A 35 8.66 17.12 -4.99
N ASN A 36 8.82 17.98 -5.99
CA ASN A 36 7.94 18.11 -7.17
C ASN A 36 7.99 16.88 -8.10
N ASN A 37 7.63 15.71 -7.59
CA ASN A 37 7.27 14.52 -8.34
C ASN A 37 6.32 13.69 -7.47
N ASP A 38 5.04 14.07 -7.52
CA ASP A 38 3.94 13.57 -6.69
C ASP A 38 3.53 12.14 -7.10
N THR A 39 4.52 11.24 -7.09
CA THR A 39 4.40 9.82 -7.42
C THR A 39 3.47 9.06 -6.45
N CYS A 40 3.10 9.68 -5.32
CA CYS A 40 2.10 9.19 -4.38
C CYS A 40 0.72 9.01 -5.05
N GLY A 41 0.37 9.93 -5.95
CA GLY A 41 -0.90 9.96 -6.67
C GLY A 41 -0.96 9.04 -7.88
N ILE A 42 0.16 8.45 -8.31
CA ILE A 42 0.20 7.56 -9.47
C ILE A 42 -0.62 6.30 -9.18
N THR A 43 -1.52 5.96 -10.10
CA THR A 43 -2.34 4.75 -10.04
C THR A 43 -1.62 3.54 -10.64
N ASP A 44 -0.77 3.79 -11.65
CA ASP A 44 -0.08 2.76 -12.40
C ASP A 44 1.36 2.60 -11.90
N ILE A 45 1.50 1.93 -10.75
CA ILE A 45 2.82 1.66 -10.16
C ILE A 45 3.49 0.49 -10.89
N THR A 46 4.62 0.76 -11.53
CA THR A 46 5.46 -0.28 -12.13
C THR A 46 6.61 -0.69 -11.22
N TYR A 47 7.08 -1.93 -11.34
CA TYR A 47 8.24 -2.36 -10.57
C TYR A 47 9.48 -1.55 -10.94
N SER A 48 9.75 -1.41 -12.23
CA SER A 48 10.95 -0.75 -12.75
C SER A 48 10.99 0.75 -12.43
N GLY A 49 9.84 1.43 -12.52
CA GLY A 49 9.74 2.89 -12.39
C GLY A 49 9.59 3.37 -10.95
N ALA A 50 8.96 2.59 -10.07
CA ALA A 50 8.67 3.02 -8.71
C ALA A 50 9.33 2.11 -7.66
N VAL A 51 9.12 0.80 -7.72
CA VAL A 51 9.50 -0.09 -6.60
C VAL A 51 11.00 -0.35 -6.54
N ALA A 52 11.65 -0.65 -7.67
CA ALA A 52 13.08 -0.93 -7.72
C ALA A 52 13.94 0.25 -7.20
N PRO A 53 13.66 1.52 -7.58
CA PRO A 53 14.33 2.67 -6.97
C PRO A 53 14.15 2.76 -5.45
N LEU A 54 12.97 2.40 -4.91
CA LEU A 54 12.73 2.40 -3.47
C LEU A 54 13.54 1.31 -2.76
N MET A 55 13.63 0.11 -3.35
CA MET A 55 14.46 -0.96 -2.80
C MET A 55 15.93 -0.52 -2.74
N SER A 56 16.43 0.09 -3.81
CA SER A 56 17.80 0.61 -3.87
C SER A 56 18.05 1.72 -2.84
N THR A 57 17.11 2.64 -2.68
CA THR A 57 17.24 3.80 -1.78
C THR A 57 17.20 3.40 -0.31
N TYR A 58 16.27 2.52 0.06
CA TYR A 58 15.94 2.28 1.47
C TYR A 58 16.34 0.90 2.01
N CYS A 59 16.55 -0.10 1.15
CA CYS A 59 16.59 -1.50 1.58
C CYS A 59 17.94 -2.19 1.33
N THR A 60 18.52 -2.03 0.14
CA THR A 60 19.67 -2.84 -0.33
C THR A 60 20.96 -2.62 0.44
N ARG A 61 21.11 -1.51 1.19
CA ARG A 61 22.26 -1.31 2.10
C ARG A 61 22.42 -2.45 3.12
N CYS A 62 21.31 -3.01 3.58
CA CYS A 62 21.28 -4.15 4.51
C CYS A 62 20.87 -5.45 3.81
N HIS A 63 20.04 -5.35 2.79
CA HIS A 63 19.43 -6.46 2.06
C HIS A 63 19.96 -6.54 0.62
N GLY A 64 21.28 -6.41 0.47
CA GLY A 64 21.98 -6.40 -0.81
C GLY A 64 22.28 -7.81 -1.34
N ALA A 65 22.97 -7.86 -2.47
CA ALA A 65 23.36 -9.12 -3.10
C ALA A 65 24.41 -9.90 -2.29
N THR A 66 25.36 -9.18 -1.69
CA THR A 66 26.46 -9.77 -0.92
C THR A 66 26.15 -9.71 0.57
N SER A 67 26.14 -10.88 1.23
CA SER A 67 25.90 -11.03 2.67
C SER A 67 24.65 -10.30 3.20
N PRO A 68 23.46 -10.54 2.62
CA PRO A 68 22.23 -9.90 3.05
C PRO A 68 21.91 -10.21 4.52
N ARG A 69 21.57 -9.17 5.29
CA ARG A 69 21.10 -9.33 6.66
C ARG A 69 19.81 -10.13 6.68
N GLY A 70 19.74 -11.12 7.57
CA GLY A 70 18.59 -12.02 7.67
C GLY A 70 18.39 -12.92 6.45
N GLY A 71 19.39 -13.06 5.56
CA GLY A 71 19.29 -13.88 4.35
C GLY A 71 18.33 -13.34 3.30
N VAL A 72 17.87 -12.09 3.43
CA VAL A 72 16.90 -11.47 2.52
C VAL A 72 17.63 -10.57 1.53
N ASN A 73 17.65 -10.97 0.27
CA ASN A 73 18.18 -10.20 -0.85
C ASN A 73 17.03 -9.47 -1.58
N LEU A 74 17.12 -8.14 -1.67
CA LEU A 74 16.14 -7.26 -2.32
C LEU A 74 16.72 -6.53 -3.54
N THR A 75 17.76 -7.08 -4.18
CA THR A 75 18.36 -6.50 -5.40
C THR A 75 17.71 -6.98 -6.69
N SER A 76 16.84 -7.99 -6.64
CA SER A 76 16.17 -8.55 -7.81
C SER A 76 14.64 -8.52 -7.66
N TYR A 77 13.94 -8.45 -8.79
CA TYR A 77 12.48 -8.51 -8.82
C TYR A 77 11.94 -9.74 -8.09
N ASP A 78 12.48 -10.93 -8.37
CA ASP A 78 11.99 -12.18 -7.77
C ASP A 78 12.17 -12.18 -6.25
N GLY A 79 13.29 -11.66 -5.75
CA GLY A 79 13.54 -11.52 -4.32
C GLY A 79 12.55 -10.56 -3.66
N VAL A 80 12.32 -9.40 -4.27
CA VAL A 80 11.36 -8.41 -3.77
C VAL A 80 9.93 -8.96 -3.81
N LYS A 81 9.52 -9.59 -4.91
CA LYS A 81 8.21 -10.23 -5.06
C LYS A 81 7.96 -11.30 -4.01
N ALA A 82 8.94 -12.18 -3.76
CA ALA A 82 8.81 -13.25 -2.77
C ALA A 82 8.52 -12.71 -1.36
N ILE A 83 9.20 -11.63 -0.96
CA ILE A 83 9.01 -10.98 0.35
C ILE A 83 7.75 -10.11 0.39
N ALA A 84 7.33 -9.57 -0.74
CA ALA A 84 6.07 -8.86 -0.86
C ALA A 84 4.87 -9.79 -0.68
N LEU A 85 4.82 -10.89 -1.44
CA LEU A 85 3.68 -11.81 -1.46
C LEU A 85 3.53 -12.62 -0.15
N ASN A 86 4.60 -12.77 0.63
CA ASN A 86 4.50 -13.37 1.97
C ASN A 86 4.16 -12.36 3.09
N GLY A 87 3.83 -11.11 2.72
CA GLY A 87 3.39 -10.05 3.63
C GLY A 87 4.51 -9.38 4.44
N LYS A 88 5.72 -9.95 4.46
CA LYS A 88 6.81 -9.43 5.29
C LYS A 88 7.28 -8.05 4.85
N LEU A 89 7.26 -7.74 3.55
CA LEU A 89 7.69 -6.42 3.08
C LEU A 89 6.85 -5.31 3.73
N LEU A 90 5.52 -5.38 3.59
CA LEU A 90 4.62 -4.38 4.15
C LEU A 90 4.62 -4.40 5.67
N GLY A 91 4.53 -5.57 6.31
CA GLY A 91 4.52 -5.66 7.77
C GLY A 91 5.78 -5.07 8.41
N CYS A 92 6.96 -5.28 7.80
CA CYS A 92 8.22 -4.72 8.30
C CYS A 92 8.32 -3.20 8.09
N ILE A 93 7.97 -2.67 6.90
CA ILE A 93 8.11 -1.23 6.61
C ILE A 93 7.00 -0.39 7.24
N LYS A 94 5.80 -0.97 7.46
CA LYS A 94 4.72 -0.36 8.25
C LYS A 94 4.96 -0.48 9.75
N LYS A 95 5.93 -1.33 10.16
CA LYS A 95 6.27 -1.63 11.55
C LYS A 95 5.08 -2.18 12.35
N GLU A 96 4.35 -3.09 11.70
CA GLU A 96 3.21 -3.76 12.31
C GLU A 96 3.65 -4.75 13.41
N THR A 97 2.78 -4.97 14.38
CA THR A 97 3.01 -5.95 15.45
C THR A 97 3.24 -7.35 14.86
N GLY A 98 4.26 -8.05 15.36
CA GLY A 98 4.63 -9.38 14.86
C GLY A 98 5.67 -9.37 13.74
N PHE A 99 6.04 -8.19 13.22
CA PHE A 99 7.11 -8.05 12.23
C PHE A 99 8.36 -7.38 12.82
N LYS A 100 9.53 -7.69 12.25
CA LYS A 100 10.76 -6.99 12.61
C LYS A 100 10.74 -5.60 11.96
N PRO A 101 10.72 -4.49 12.73
CA PRO A 101 10.54 -3.17 12.15
C PRO A 101 11.74 -2.80 11.27
N MET A 102 11.46 -2.32 10.06
CA MET A 102 12.46 -1.85 9.11
C MET A 102 12.16 -0.40 8.68
N PRO A 103 13.19 0.46 8.55
CA PRO A 103 14.57 0.21 8.97
C PRO A 103 14.69 0.11 10.51
N PRO A 104 15.67 -0.63 11.03
CA PRO A 104 15.76 -0.94 12.45
C PRO A 104 16.19 0.29 13.26
N GLY A 105 15.49 0.58 14.36
CA GLY A 105 15.87 1.64 15.30
C GLY A 105 15.79 3.08 14.76
N THR A 106 15.26 3.29 13.55
CA THR A 106 15.11 4.62 12.93
C THR A 106 13.64 4.99 12.78
N THR A 107 13.36 6.21 12.32
CA THR A 107 12.03 6.55 11.78
C THR A 107 11.68 5.65 10.60
N LYS A 108 10.37 5.46 10.39
CA LYS A 108 9.81 4.77 9.22
C LYS A 108 10.25 5.47 7.92
N ILE A 109 10.35 4.73 6.82
CA ILE A 109 10.45 5.38 5.49
C ILE A 109 9.19 6.26 5.26
N PRO A 110 9.23 7.28 4.39
CA PRO A 110 8.10 8.19 4.28
C PRO A 110 6.86 7.50 3.71
N ASP A 111 5.69 8.00 4.10
CA ASP A 111 4.41 7.31 3.88
C ASP A 111 4.05 7.17 2.40
N CYS A 112 4.43 8.16 1.58
CA CYS A 112 4.28 8.11 0.12
C CYS A 112 4.96 6.88 -0.49
N GLN A 113 6.19 6.58 -0.07
CA GLN A 113 6.95 5.43 -0.58
C GLN A 113 6.35 4.10 -0.10
N ILE A 114 5.82 4.05 1.13
CA ILE A 114 5.06 2.88 1.60
C ILE A 114 3.82 2.67 0.75
N LEU A 115 3.08 3.74 0.46
CA LEU A 115 1.85 3.67 -0.33
C LEU A 115 2.13 3.15 -1.75
N GLN A 116 3.25 3.56 -2.37
CA GLN A 116 3.65 3.03 -3.67
C GLN A 116 3.92 1.53 -3.63
N ILE A 117 4.67 1.07 -2.62
CA ILE A 117 4.92 -0.36 -2.43
C ILE A 117 3.60 -1.09 -2.18
N GLU A 118 2.72 -0.55 -1.35
CA GLU A 118 1.39 -1.12 -1.05
C GLU A 118 0.52 -1.25 -2.29
N LYS A 119 0.43 -0.21 -3.13
CA LYS A 119 -0.28 -0.26 -4.40
C LYS A 119 0.28 -1.35 -5.32
N TRP A 120 1.59 -1.44 -5.45
CA TRP A 120 2.23 -2.47 -6.28
C TRP A 120 1.99 -3.89 -5.74
N VAL A 121 2.06 -4.10 -4.42
CA VAL A 121 1.72 -5.39 -3.80
C VAL A 121 0.25 -5.73 -4.04
N GLY A 122 -0.66 -4.76 -3.86
CA GLY A 122 -2.09 -4.92 -4.12
C GLY A 122 -2.42 -5.23 -5.58
N ALA A 123 -1.61 -4.75 -6.53
CA ALA A 123 -1.71 -5.06 -7.95
C ALA A 123 -1.10 -6.42 -8.35
N GLY A 124 -0.67 -7.25 -7.39
CA GLY A 124 -0.10 -8.58 -7.65
C GLY A 124 1.42 -8.61 -7.88
N SER A 125 2.11 -7.53 -7.50
CA SER A 125 3.57 -7.42 -7.59
C SER A 125 4.12 -7.68 -8.99
N LEU A 126 3.57 -7.01 -10.00
CA LEU A 126 3.91 -7.21 -11.42
C LEU A 126 5.34 -6.76 -11.75
N ASN A 127 5.96 -7.39 -12.75
CA ASN A 127 7.21 -6.94 -13.37
C ASN A 127 6.88 -6.21 -14.68
N ASN A 128 6.76 -4.89 -14.64
CA ASN A 128 6.31 -4.04 -15.73
C ASN A 128 7.05 -2.71 -15.78
#